data_AF-A0A4R3U2E5-F1
#
_entry.id   AF-A0A4R3U2E5-F1
#
_cell.length_a   1.000
_cell.length_b   1.000
_cell.length_c   1.000
_cell.angle_alpha   90.00
_cell.angle_beta   90.00
_cell.angle_gamma   90.00
#
_symmetry.space_group_name_H-M   'P 1'
#
loop_
_entity.id
_entity.type
_entity.pdbx_description
1 polymer ?
#
loop_
_entity_poly.entity_id
_entity_poly.type
_entity_poly.pdbx_seq_one_letter_code
_entity_poly.pdbx_strand_id
1 'polypeptide(L)'
;MYSVKASLLIALAIGALISTVLLVLEPLTDFAFLSLEWPGITAAYFFLGAVGGSTVLGIAICWGVNALTYGLGAFVILSAFKVLREA
;
A
#
# COMPACT_ATOMS: atom_id res chain seq x y z
N MET A 1 -20.00 -0.52 15.65
CA MET A 1 -19.65 -0.19 14.25
C MET A 1 -18.54 0.85 14.26
N TYR A 2 -17.42 0.58 13.61
CA TYR A 2 -16.45 1.63 13.35
C TYR A 2 -17.10 2.67 12.42
N SER A 3 -16.89 3.96 12.69
CA SER A 3 -17.30 5.01 11.75
C SER A 3 -16.55 4.82 10.42
N VAL A 4 -17.06 5.39 9.33
CA VAL A 4 -16.35 5.35 8.02
C VAL A 4 -14.91 5.84 8.18
N LYS A 5 -14.69 6.87 9.02
CA LYS A 5 -13.35 7.37 9.36
C LYS A 5 -12.48 6.29 10.01
N ALA A 6 -13.01 5.56 10.98
CA ALA A 6 -12.27 4.49 11.64
C ALA A 6 -11.99 3.31 10.68
N SER A 7 -12.93 2.93 9.82
CA SER A 7 -12.69 1.90 8.79
C SER A 7 -11.61 2.33 7.78
N LEU A 8 -11.59 3.60 7.37
CA LEU A 8 -10.54 4.14 6.51
C LEU A 8 -9.17 4.11 7.18
N LEU A 9 -9.09 4.50 8.46
CA LEU A 9 -7.85 4.47 9.22
C LEU A 9 -7.32 3.03 9.39
N ILE A 10 -8.20 2.08 9.71
CA ILE A 10 -7.85 0.66 9.81
C ILE A 10 -7.36 0.14 8.46
N ALA A 11 -8.06 0.45 7.39
CA ALA A 11 -7.68 0.02 6.05
C ALA A 11 -6.31 0.60 5.63
N LEU A 12 -6.07 1.88 5.88
CA LEU A 12 -4.77 2.52 5.60
C LEU A 12 -3.65 1.89 6.45
N ALA A 13 -3.91 1.59 7.71
CA ALA A 13 -2.95 0.91 8.58
C ALA A 13 -2.61 -0.49 8.04
N ILE A 14 -3.60 -1.26 7.59
CA ILE A 14 -3.38 -2.56 6.95
C ILE A 14 -2.54 -2.40 5.68
N GLY A 15 -2.87 -1.43 4.82
CA GLY A 15 -2.11 -1.17 3.61
C GLY A 15 -0.65 -0.79 3.89
N ALA A 16 -0.42 0.10 4.85
CA ALA A 16 0.92 0.50 5.29
C ALA A 16 1.71 -0.69 5.87
N LEU A 17 1.07 -1.58 6.63
CA LEU A 17 1.70 -2.80 7.13
C LEU A 17 2.11 -3.73 6.00
N ILE A 18 1.22 -3.99 5.04
CA ILE A 18 1.53 -4.84 3.87
C ILE A 18 2.70 -4.25 3.08
N SER A 19 2.64 -2.96 2.77
CA SER A 19 3.70 -2.25 2.05
C SER A 19 5.05 -2.31 2.79
N THR A 20 5.03 -2.15 4.12
CA THR A 20 6.24 -2.27 4.96
C THR A 20 6.80 -3.69 4.95
N VAL A 21 5.94 -4.71 5.03
CA VAL A 21 6.37 -6.12 4.97
C VAL A 21 7.04 -6.42 3.63
N LEU A 22 6.46 -5.97 2.52
CA LEU A 22 7.04 -6.15 1.19
C LEU A 22 8.42 -5.48 1.09
N LEU A 23 8.52 -4.22 1.52
CA LEU A 23 9.79 -3.48 1.53
C LEU A 23 10.87 -4.15 2.40
N VAL A 24 10.51 -4.71 3.55
CA VAL A 24 11.47 -5.42 4.43
C VAL A 24 11.87 -6.78 3.85
N LEU A 25 10.99 -7.42 3.07
CA LEU A 25 11.26 -8.70 2.43
C LEU A 25 12.03 -8.55 1.11
N GLU A 26 12.03 -7.38 0.48
CA GLU A 26 12.70 -7.11 -0.79
C GLU A 26 14.18 -7.57 -0.77
N PRO A 27 15.02 -7.22 0.22
CA PRO A 27 16.43 -7.66 0.24
C PRO A 27 16.61 -9.16 0.48
N LEU A 28 15.60 -9.82 1.08
CA LEU A 28 15.66 -11.24 1.45
C LEU A 28 15.18 -12.16 0.33
N THR A 29 14.36 -11.63 -0.57
CA THR A 29 13.63 -12.41 -1.57
C THR A 29 13.82 -11.91 -3.00
N ASP A 30 14.54 -10.79 -3.15
CA ASP A 30 14.91 -10.18 -4.41
C ASP A 30 13.67 -9.98 -5.30
N PHE A 31 13.52 -10.76 -6.36
CA PHE A 31 12.42 -10.62 -7.31
C PHE A 31 11.11 -11.34 -6.93
N ALA A 32 11.08 -12.15 -5.87
CA ALA A 32 9.94 -13.04 -5.60
C ALA A 32 8.62 -12.28 -5.39
N PHE A 33 8.68 -11.08 -4.81
CA PHE A 33 7.52 -10.25 -4.54
C PHE A 33 7.47 -8.97 -5.38
N LEU A 34 8.36 -8.83 -6.36
CA LEU A 34 8.41 -7.63 -7.20
C LEU A 34 7.04 -7.33 -7.81
N SER A 35 6.32 -8.36 -8.26
CA SER A 35 4.95 -8.31 -8.84
C SER A 35 3.93 -7.60 -7.94
N LEU A 36 4.08 -7.72 -6.62
CA LEU A 36 3.20 -7.11 -5.63
C LEU A 36 3.52 -5.61 -5.44
N GLU A 37 4.75 -5.19 -5.68
CA GLU A 37 5.15 -3.79 -5.49
C GLU A 37 5.04 -2.93 -6.76
N TRP A 38 4.55 -3.49 -7.87
CA TRP A 38 4.45 -2.78 -9.16
C TRP A 38 3.76 -1.41 -9.08
N PRO A 39 2.63 -1.23 -8.37
CA PRO A 39 1.99 0.08 -8.28
C PRO A 39 2.96 1.15 -7.73
N GLY A 40 3.64 0.81 -6.63
CA GLY A 40 4.63 1.67 -5.99
C GLY A 40 5.88 1.89 -6.83
N ILE A 41 6.46 0.82 -7.38
CA ILE A 41 7.66 0.89 -8.23
C ILE A 41 7.39 1.74 -9.48
N THR A 42 6.23 1.54 -10.10
CA THR A 42 5.81 2.31 -11.28
C THR A 42 5.70 3.79 -10.94
N ALA A 43 5.05 4.14 -9.81
CA ALA A 43 4.95 5.52 -9.38
C ALA A 43 6.32 6.12 -9.05
N ALA A 44 7.16 5.39 -8.31
CA ALA A 44 8.51 5.83 -7.98
C ALA A 44 9.33 6.12 -9.26
N TYR A 45 9.20 5.29 -10.29
CA TYR A 45 9.85 5.49 -11.57
C TYR A 45 9.33 6.74 -12.31
N PHE A 46 8.01 6.93 -12.38
CA PHE A 46 7.41 8.11 -13.02
C PHE A 46 7.79 9.42 -12.33
N PHE A 47 7.85 9.41 -11.00
CA PHE A 47 8.15 10.60 -10.21
C PHE A 47 9.64 10.77 -9.86
N LEU A 48 10.52 9.85 -10.29
CA LEU A 48 11.94 9.87 -9.96
C LEU A 48 12.61 11.19 -10.35
N GLY A 49 12.29 11.71 -11.53
CA GLY A 49 12.79 13.01 -12.00
C GLY A 49 12.27 14.20 -11.16
N ALA A 50 11.03 14.12 -10.69
CA ALA A 50 10.43 15.17 -9.85
C ALA A 50 11.04 15.22 -8.44
N VAL A 51 11.60 14.09 -7.96
CA VAL A 51 12.32 14.01 -6.68
C VAL A 51 13.84 14.12 -6.82
N GLY A 52 14.33 14.64 -7.95
CA GLY A 52 15.76 14.88 -8.19
C GLY A 52 16.61 13.60 -8.23
N GLY A 53 16.02 12.46 -8.59
CA GLY A 53 16.71 11.17 -8.64
C GLY A 53 17.01 10.55 -7.28
N SER A 54 16.45 11.06 -6.19
CA SER A 54 16.68 10.53 -4.84
C SER A 54 16.09 9.14 -4.66
N THR A 55 16.95 8.14 -4.40
CA THR A 55 16.55 6.77 -4.10
C THR A 55 15.65 6.69 -2.87
N VAL A 56 15.97 7.45 -1.81
CA VAL A 56 15.19 7.46 -0.57
C VAL A 56 13.77 7.98 -0.82
N LEU A 57 13.62 9.02 -1.64
CA LEU A 57 12.30 9.55 -2.00
C LEU A 57 11.55 8.59 -2.95
N GLY A 58 12.25 7.90 -3.85
CA GLY A 58 11.67 6.82 -4.65
C GLY A 58 11.11 5.69 -3.80
N ILE A 59 11.84 5.23 -2.78
CA ILE A 59 11.39 4.22 -1.82
C ILE A 59 10.15 4.73 -1.05
N ALA A 60 10.17 5.98 -0.60
CA ALA A 60 9.03 6.58 0.11
C ALA A 60 7.77 6.66 -0.78
N ILE A 61 7.92 7.00 -2.06
CA ILE A 61 6.82 7.00 -3.04
C ILE A 61 6.31 5.59 -3.26
N CYS A 62 7.22 4.63 -3.48
CA CYS A 62 6.86 3.23 -3.67
C CYS A 62 6.03 2.71 -2.49
N TRP A 63 6.56 2.88 -1.28
CA TRP A 63 5.91 2.49 -0.04
C TRP A 63 4.53 3.14 0.12
N GLY A 64 4.44 4.46 -0.11
CA GLY A 64 3.19 5.20 0.05
C GLY A 64 2.11 4.78 -0.93
N VAL A 65 2.48 4.58 -2.21
CA VAL A 65 1.52 4.16 -3.25
C VAL A 65 1.06 2.72 -3.01
N ASN A 66 1.98 1.80 -2.68
CA ASN A 66 1.61 0.43 -2.30
C ASN A 66 0.68 0.43 -1.08
N ALA A 67 0.97 1.24 -0.07
CA ALA A 67 0.11 1.36 1.12
C ALA A 67 -1.31 1.81 0.77
N LEU A 68 -1.46 2.75 -0.16
CA LEU A 68 -2.78 3.19 -0.65
C LEU A 68 -3.48 2.08 -1.45
N THR A 69 -2.77 1.39 -2.34
CA THR A 69 -3.34 0.29 -3.14
C THR A 69 -3.87 -0.83 -2.26
N TYR A 70 -3.07 -1.31 -1.30
CA TYR A 70 -3.50 -2.35 -0.37
C TYR A 70 -4.55 -1.87 0.62
N GLY A 71 -4.45 -0.62 1.05
CA GLY A 71 -5.46 -0.01 1.92
C GLY A 71 -6.82 0.09 1.26
N LEU A 72 -6.89 0.44 -0.03
CA LEU A 72 -8.12 0.41 -0.81
C LEU A 72 -8.75 -0.99 -0.85
N GLY A 73 -7.93 -2.03 -1.10
CA GLY A 73 -8.39 -3.43 -1.07
C GLY A 73 -8.96 -3.80 0.30
N ALA A 74 -8.25 -3.48 1.38
CA ALA A 74 -8.72 -3.72 2.75
C ALA A 74 -10.03 -2.96 3.04
N PHE A 75 -10.17 -1.72 2.58
CA PHE A 75 -11.37 -0.92 2.77
C PHE A 75 -12.59 -1.52 2.07
N VAL A 76 -12.42 -2.02 0.84
CA VAL A 76 -13.49 -2.70 0.09
C VAL A 76 -13.95 -3.95 0.85
N ILE A 77 -13.02 -4.77 1.34
CA ILE A 77 -13.33 -5.97 2.12
C ILE A 77 -14.11 -5.60 3.39
N LEU A 78 -13.62 -4.64 4.18
CA LEU A 78 -14.28 -4.18 5.40
C LEU A 78 -15.70 -3.64 5.12
N SER A 79 -15.88 -2.94 3.99
CA SER A 79 -17.18 -2.40 3.57
C SER A 79 -18.14 -3.52 3.16
N ALA A 80 -17.66 -4.52 2.41
CA ALA A 80 -18.46 -5.68 2.03
C ALA A 80 -18.91 -6.50 3.24
N PHE A 81 -18.01 -6.75 4.20
CA PHE A 81 -18.34 -7.43 5.46
C PHE A 81 -19.40 -6.70 6.26
N LYS A 82 -19.35 -5.35 6.28
CA LYS A 82 -20.37 -4.55 6.94
C LYS A 82 -21.74 -4.77 6.30
N VAL A 83 -21.82 -4.67 4.97
CA VAL A 83 -23.08 -4.86 4.23
C VAL A 83 -23.65 -6.26 4.46
N LEU A 84 -22.83 -7.30 4.37
CA LEU A 84 -23.27 -8.70 4.56
C LEU A 84 -23.76 -8.98 5.99
N ARG A 85 -23.21 -8.30 6.99
CA ARG A 85 -23.63 -8.45 8.38
C ARG A 85 -24.95 -7.72 8.68
N GLU A 86 -25.24 -6.67 7.93
CA GLU A 86 -26.46 -5.85 8.09
C GLU A 86 -27.64 -6.36 7.23
N ALA A 87 -27.40 -7.30 6.31
CA ALA A 87 -28.40 -7.99 5.50
C ALA A 87 -28.99 -9.22 6.22
#